data_AF-A0A947WG12-F1
#
_entry.id   AF-A0A947WG12-F1
#
_cell.length_a   1.000
_cell.length_b   1.000
_cell.length_c   1.000
_cell.angle_alpha   90.00
_cell.angle_beta   90.00
_cell.angle_gamma   90.00
#
_symmetry.space_group_name_H-M   'P 1'
#
loop_
_entity.id
_entity.type
_entity.pdbx_description
1 polymer ?
#
loop_
_entity_poly.entity_id
_entity_poly.type
_entity_poly.pdbx_seq_one_letter_code
_entity_poly.pdbx_strand_id
1 'polypeptide(L)'
;MNERELIIVGGGPAGMAAAVSAYDNGIRDILVLERAEYLGGILNQCIHTGFGLEHFKETLTGPEYADRFETMVRGMPCIEVMLRSFVVGLTADKVLTYLSPGRRETVKAKALIMATGCREKTREM
;
A
#
# COMPACT_ATOMS: atom_id res chain seq x y z
N MET A 1 4.89 -1.19 -22.71
CA MET A 1 4.30 -0.69 -21.44
C MET A 1 4.22 -1.88 -20.52
N ASN A 2 4.77 -1.79 -19.31
CA ASN A 2 4.68 -2.91 -18.35
C ASN A 2 3.22 -3.08 -17.93
N GLU A 3 2.74 -4.32 -17.91
CA GLU A 3 1.42 -4.69 -17.39
C GLU A 3 1.63 -5.50 -16.12
N ARG A 4 0.81 -5.24 -15.10
CA ARG A 4 0.80 -5.97 -13.83
C ARG A 4 -0.58 -6.54 -13.57
N GLU A 5 -0.65 -7.70 -12.92
CA GLU A 5 -1.94 -8.31 -12.58
C GLU A 5 -2.71 -7.50 -11.55
N LEU A 6 -2.04 -7.08 -10.47
CA LEU A 6 -2.63 -6.21 -9.45
C LEU A 6 -1.71 -5.05 -9.13
N ILE A 7 -2.27 -3.84 -9.17
CA ILE A 7 -1.61 -2.65 -8.62
C ILE A 7 -2.42 -2.14 -7.43
N ILE A 8 -1.74 -1.80 -6.34
CA ILE A 8 -2.31 -1.24 -5.13
C ILE A 8 -1.66 0.13 -4.91
N VAL A 9 -2.49 1.17 -4.81
CA VAL A 9 -2.01 2.54 -4.58
C VAL A 9 -2.23 2.91 -3.12
N GLY A 10 -1.14 3.00 -2.36
CA GLY A 10 -1.12 3.21 -0.91
C GLY A 10 -0.65 1.97 -0.15
N GLY A 11 0.33 2.16 0.71
CA GLY A 11 0.97 1.18 1.60
C GLY A 11 0.57 1.35 3.07
N GLY A 12 -0.61 1.91 3.33
CA GLY A 12 -1.24 1.91 4.65
C GLY A 12 -1.83 0.53 5.03
N PRO A 13 -2.58 0.42 6.14
CA PRO A 13 -3.16 -0.84 6.60
C PRO A 13 -3.98 -1.56 5.53
N ALA A 14 -4.88 -0.83 4.86
CA ALA A 14 -5.73 -1.39 3.81
C ALA A 14 -4.92 -1.91 2.62
N GLY A 15 -3.88 -1.18 2.21
CA GLY A 15 -3.04 -1.55 1.08
C GLY A 15 -2.19 -2.79 1.35
N MET A 16 -1.55 -2.84 2.52
CA MET A 16 -0.77 -4.01 2.93
C MET A 16 -1.65 -5.25 3.12
N ALA A 17 -2.80 -5.10 3.78
CA ALA A 17 -3.74 -6.20 3.96
C ALA A 17 -4.31 -6.71 2.61
N ALA A 18 -4.59 -5.81 1.67
CA ALA A 18 -5.00 -6.18 0.32
C ALA A 18 -3.90 -6.94 -0.43
N ALA A 19 -2.64 -6.53 -0.29
CA ALA A 19 -1.51 -7.20 -0.92
C ALA A 19 -1.32 -8.63 -0.39
N VAL A 20 -1.32 -8.78 0.93
CA VAL A 20 -1.25 -10.09 1.61
C VAL A 20 -2.42 -10.98 1.18
N SER A 21 -3.65 -10.47 1.25
CA SER A 21 -4.84 -11.25 0.88
C SER A 21 -4.84 -11.65 -0.60
N ALA A 22 -4.43 -10.76 -1.51
CA ALA A 22 -4.31 -11.09 -2.93
C ALA A 22 -3.27 -12.19 -3.16
N TYR A 23 -2.15 -12.15 -2.44
CA TYR A 23 -1.15 -13.21 -2.47
C TYR A 23 -1.73 -14.53 -1.93
N ASP A 24 -2.39 -14.53 -0.79
CA ASP A 24 -2.99 -15.75 -0.23
C ASP A 24 -4.06 -16.36 -1.15
N ASN A 25 -4.73 -15.53 -1.96
CA ASN A 25 -5.72 -15.94 -2.95
C ASN A 25 -5.14 -16.22 -4.35
N GLY A 26 -3.82 -16.31 -4.49
CA GLY A 26 -3.19 -16.84 -5.70
C GLY A 26 -2.68 -15.80 -6.71
N ILE A 27 -2.83 -14.50 -6.46
CA ILE A 27 -2.18 -13.48 -7.30
C ILE A 27 -0.67 -13.49 -7.03
N ARG A 28 0.14 -13.60 -8.08
CA ARG A 28 1.60 -13.73 -7.99
C ARG A 28 2.36 -12.58 -8.62
N ASP A 29 1.64 -11.56 -9.06
CA ASP A 29 2.18 -10.34 -9.63
C ASP A 29 1.47 -9.11 -9.05
N ILE A 30 2.03 -8.59 -7.95
CA ILE A 30 1.45 -7.51 -7.16
C ILE A 30 2.46 -6.37 -7.07
N LEU A 31 2.02 -5.15 -7.37
CA LEU A 31 2.79 -3.93 -7.20
C LEU A 31 2.09 -2.99 -6.21
N VAL A 32 2.73 -2.69 -5.09
CA VAL A 32 2.29 -1.69 -4.11
C VAL A 32 3.08 -0.41 -4.33
N LEU A 33 2.38 0.68 -4.67
CA LEU A 33 2.96 2.01 -4.82
C LEU A 33 2.66 2.81 -3.54
N GLU A 34 3.69 3.12 -2.75
CA GLU A 34 3.58 3.98 -1.58
C GLU A 34 4.34 5.28 -1.80
N ARG A 35 3.66 6.37 -1.46
CA ARG A 35 4.15 7.74 -1.60
C ARG A 35 5.27 8.08 -0.63
N ALA A 36 5.16 7.60 0.60
CA ALA A 36 6.07 7.88 1.70
C ALA A 36 7.37 7.06 1.61
N GLU A 37 8.29 7.36 2.52
CA GLU A 37 9.54 6.62 2.69
C GLU A 37 9.36 5.30 3.45
N TYR A 38 8.19 5.06 4.03
CA TYR A 38 7.87 3.89 4.84
C TYR A 38 6.43 3.43 4.57
N LEU A 39 6.14 2.15 4.81
CA LEU A 39 4.78 1.63 4.86
C LEU A 39 4.09 2.02 6.18
N GLY A 40 2.79 1.76 6.30
CA GLY A 40 2.01 1.92 7.54
C GLY A 40 1.01 3.06 7.53
N GLY A 41 1.25 4.14 6.77
CA GLY A 41 0.31 5.25 6.63
C GLY A 41 -0.01 5.91 8.00
N ILE A 42 -1.30 6.04 8.33
CA ILE A 42 -1.73 6.67 9.60
C ILE A 42 -1.30 5.88 10.84
N LEU A 43 -1.11 4.56 10.71
CA LEU A 43 -0.74 3.69 11.84
C LEU A 43 0.58 4.11 12.50
N ASN A 44 1.51 4.67 11.72
CA ASN A 44 2.79 5.15 12.23
C ASN A 44 2.66 6.31 13.24
N GLN A 45 1.48 6.95 13.30
CA GLN A 45 1.17 8.03 14.25
C GLN A 45 0.31 7.55 15.43
N CYS A 46 -0.25 6.34 15.35
CA CYS A 46 -1.14 5.79 16.36
C CYS A 46 -0.36 5.05 17.46
N ILE A 47 0.30 5.79 18.36
CA ILE A 47 1.13 5.21 19.43
C ILE A 47 0.34 4.58 20.60
N HIS A 48 -0.99 4.62 20.55
CA HIS A 48 -1.85 3.97 21.55
C HIS A 48 -2.04 2.49 21.22
N THR A 49 -2.26 1.69 22.26
CA THR A 49 -2.58 0.27 22.13
C THR A 49 -4.06 0.04 21.77
N GLY A 50 -4.38 -1.16 21.29
CA GLY A 50 -5.76 -1.56 20.94
C GLY A 50 -5.91 -2.10 19.52
N PHE A 51 -4.83 -2.05 18.72
CA PHE A 51 -4.77 -2.70 17.42
C PHE A 51 -4.50 -4.20 17.59
N GLY A 52 -4.77 -4.99 16.53
CA GLY A 52 -4.37 -6.41 16.48
C GLY A 52 -5.26 -7.40 17.22
N LEU A 53 -6.16 -6.97 18.10
CA LEU A 53 -6.99 -7.86 18.92
C LEU A 53 -7.79 -8.88 18.09
N GLU A 54 -8.40 -8.46 16.99
CA GLU A 54 -9.20 -9.36 16.16
C GLU A 54 -8.34 -10.23 15.25
N HIS A 55 -7.32 -9.63 14.61
CA HIS A 55 -6.56 -10.25 13.54
C HIS A 55 -5.36 -11.06 14.04
N PHE A 56 -4.61 -10.53 15.00
CA PHE A 56 -3.39 -11.13 15.56
C PHE A 56 -3.58 -11.73 16.95
N LYS A 57 -4.75 -11.53 17.57
CA LYS A 57 -5.05 -11.99 18.96
C LYS A 57 -4.06 -11.44 19.99
N GLU A 58 -3.48 -10.28 19.69
CA GLU A 58 -2.48 -9.59 20.48
C GLU A 58 -2.85 -8.10 20.55
N THR A 59 -2.58 -7.45 21.68
CA THR A 59 -2.78 -6.00 21.83
C THR A 59 -1.52 -5.29 21.33
N LEU A 60 -1.63 -4.61 20.19
CA LEU A 60 -0.54 -3.89 19.54
C LEU A 60 -0.80 -2.38 19.54
N THR A 61 0.26 -1.60 19.44
CA THR A 61 0.21 -0.21 18.97
C THR A 61 0.03 -0.14 17.45
N GLY A 62 -0.29 1.03 16.92
CA GLY A 62 -0.38 1.25 15.48
C GLY A 62 0.91 0.91 14.73
N PRO A 63 2.09 1.43 15.14
CA PRO A 63 3.36 1.08 14.50
C PRO A 63 3.69 -0.41 14.56
N GLU A 64 3.43 -1.10 15.67
CA GLU A 64 3.64 -2.55 15.76
C GLU A 64 2.69 -3.32 14.83
N TYR A 65 1.43 -2.90 14.72
CA TYR A 65 0.50 -3.48 13.76
C TYR A 65 0.96 -3.27 12.31
N ALA A 66 1.49 -2.08 11.99
CA ALA A 66 2.06 -1.80 10.67
C ALA A 66 3.28 -2.67 10.38
N ASP A 67 4.18 -2.84 11.35
CA ASP A 67 5.38 -3.66 11.23
C ASP A 67 5.06 -5.15 10.96
N ARG A 68 4.01 -5.70 11.61
CA ARG A 68 3.53 -7.06 11.31
C ARG A 68 3.15 -7.22 9.85
N PHE A 69 2.34 -6.29 9.32
CA PHE A 69 1.92 -6.32 7.93
C PHE A 69 3.07 -6.05 6.96
N GLU A 70 3.97 -5.13 7.28
CA GLU A 70 5.17 -4.86 6.49
C GLU A 70 6.07 -6.12 6.41
N THR A 71 6.25 -6.81 7.52
CA THR A 71 6.98 -8.09 7.57
C THR A 71 6.34 -9.14 6.66
N MET A 72 5.01 -9.29 6.70
CA MET A 72 4.29 -10.21 5.82
C MET A 72 4.47 -9.84 4.35
N VAL A 73 4.24 -8.57 4.00
CA VAL A 73 4.37 -8.05 2.64
C VAL A 73 5.78 -8.27 2.09
N ARG A 74 6.82 -7.95 2.87
CA ARG A 74 8.22 -8.11 2.46
C ARG A 74 8.68 -9.56 2.42
N GLY A 75 8.04 -10.44 3.21
CA GLY A 75 8.31 -11.88 3.20
C GLY A 75 7.72 -12.62 1.99
N MET A 76 6.83 -11.98 1.23
CA MET A 76 6.15 -12.59 0.08
C MET A 76 6.85 -12.15 -1.24
N PRO A 77 7.52 -13.06 -1.98
CA PRO A 77 8.38 -12.69 -3.11
C PRO A 77 7.63 -12.10 -4.32
N CYS A 78 6.30 -12.28 -4.37
CA CYS A 78 5.44 -11.80 -5.46
C CYS A 78 4.86 -10.41 -5.21
N ILE A 79 5.14 -9.82 -4.04
CA ILE A 79 4.69 -8.47 -3.71
C ILE A 79 5.88 -7.52 -3.84
N GLU A 80 5.85 -6.72 -4.90
CA GLU A 80 6.82 -5.65 -5.09
C GLU A 80 6.32 -4.38 -4.39
N VAL A 81 7.15 -3.79 -3.53
CA VAL A 81 6.85 -2.52 -2.86
C VAL A 81 7.77 -1.45 -3.42
N MET A 82 7.17 -0.42 -4.04
CA MET A 82 7.88 0.79 -4.45
C MET A 82 7.51 1.93 -3.51
N LEU A 83 8.47 2.31 -2.67
CA LEU A 83 8.39 3.48 -1.81
C LEU A 83 8.69 4.75 -2.62
N ARG A 84 8.39 5.93 -2.04
CA ARG A 84 8.63 7.23 -2.66
C ARG A 84 8.02 7.35 -4.07
N SER A 85 6.90 6.66 -4.29
CA SER A 85 6.25 6.49 -5.58
C SER A 85 4.87 7.15 -5.58
N PHE A 86 4.79 8.30 -6.24
CA PHE A 86 3.59 9.12 -6.32
C PHE A 86 2.80 8.84 -7.60
N VAL A 87 1.61 8.25 -7.49
CA VAL A 87 0.68 8.19 -8.62
C VAL A 87 0.13 9.59 -8.90
N VAL A 88 0.29 10.05 -10.15
CA VAL A 88 -0.12 11.40 -10.60
C VAL A 88 -1.13 11.37 -11.75
N GLY A 89 -1.41 10.20 -12.31
CA GLY A 89 -2.41 10.03 -13.37
C GLY A 89 -2.95 8.61 -13.41
N LEU A 90 -4.24 8.50 -13.72
CA LEU A 90 -4.96 7.25 -13.91
C LEU A 90 -5.95 7.45 -15.07
N THR A 91 -5.88 6.59 -16.08
CA THR A 91 -6.83 6.58 -17.20
C THR A 91 -7.98 5.60 -16.94
N ALA A 92 -9.05 5.70 -17.72
CA ALA A 92 -10.16 4.73 -17.70
C ALA A 92 -9.70 3.29 -18.01
N ASP A 93 -8.64 3.13 -18.79
CA ASP A 93 -8.05 1.83 -19.16
C ASP A 93 -7.08 1.27 -18.10
N LYS A 94 -7.11 1.79 -16.87
CA LYS A 94 -6.24 1.40 -15.74
C LYS A 94 -4.75 1.54 -16.04
N VAL A 95 -4.40 2.58 -16.80
CA VAL A 95 -3.00 2.98 -17.01
C VAL A 95 -2.65 4.03 -15.96
N LEU A 96 -1.69 3.70 -15.10
CA LEU A 96 -1.17 4.58 -14.06
C LEU A 96 0.10 5.26 -14.53
N THR A 97 0.23 6.55 -14.25
CA THR A 97 1.51 7.26 -14.28
C THR A 97 1.93 7.55 -12.85
N TYR A 98 3.14 7.13 -12.48
CA TYR A 98 3.71 7.46 -11.17
C TYR A 98 5.12 8.03 -11.29
N LEU A 99 5.49 8.81 -10.29
CA LEU A 99 6.79 9.45 -10.14
C LEU A 99 7.55 8.78 -9.01
N SER A 100 8.77 8.34 -9.28
CA SER A 100 9.73 7.86 -8.28
C SER A 100 10.99 8.73 -8.36
N PRO A 101 11.94 8.67 -7.41
CA PRO A 101 13.11 9.55 -7.42
C PRO A 101 13.87 9.53 -8.75
N GLY A 102 13.83 10.65 -9.48
CA GLY A 102 14.49 10.82 -10.78
C GLY A 102 13.84 10.08 -11.95
N ARG A 103 12.65 9.48 -11.79
CA ARG A 103 11.99 8.70 -12.84
C ARG A 103 10.49 9.00 -12.92
N ARG A 104 9.96 8.91 -14.13
CA ARG A 104 8.53 8.90 -14.42
C ARG A 104 8.24 7.61 -15.15
N GLU A 105 7.28 6.85 -14.65
CA GLU A 105 6.95 5.53 -15.16
C GLU A 105 5.46 5.43 -15.49
N THR A 106 5.13 4.49 -16.37
CA THR A 106 3.74 4.21 -16.75
C THR A 106 3.54 2.70 -16.80
N VAL A 107 2.48 2.25 -16.13
CA VAL A 107 2.18 0.84 -15.92
C VAL A 107 0.68 0.62 -16.09
N LYS A 108 0.30 -0.48 -16.74
CA LYS A 108 -1.10 -0.89 -16.88
C LYS A 108 -1.43 -1.95 -15.84
N ALA A 109 -2.60 -1.84 -15.23
CA ALA A 109 -3.08 -2.82 -14.26
C ALA A 109 -4.22 -3.66 -14.86
N LYS A 110 -4.19 -5.00 -14.71
CA LYS A 110 -5.37 -5.82 -14.96
C LYS A 110 -6.44 -5.54 -13.90
N ALA A 111 -6.04 -5.41 -12.63
CA ALA A 111 -6.87 -4.97 -11.51
C ALA A 111 -6.18 -3.86 -10.71
N LEU A 112 -6.96 -2.97 -10.11
CA LEU A 112 -6.47 -1.83 -9.34
C LEU A 112 -7.20 -1.72 -8.01
N ILE A 113 -6.46 -1.51 -6.92
CA ILE A 113 -7.01 -1.16 -5.60
C ILE A 113 -6.49 0.22 -5.21
N MET A 114 -7.40 1.15 -4.93
CA MET A 114 -7.08 2.48 -4.42
C MET A 114 -7.18 2.49 -2.90
N ALA A 115 -6.04 2.43 -2.23
CA ALA A 115 -5.90 2.41 -0.77
C ALA A 115 -5.16 3.67 -0.27
N THR A 116 -5.38 4.81 -0.91
CA THR A 116 -4.65 6.07 -0.69
C THR A 116 -4.89 6.72 0.68
N GLY A 117 -5.87 6.21 1.43
CA GLY A 117 -6.33 6.79 2.69
C GLY A 117 -6.94 8.18 2.51
N CYS A 118 -7.04 8.89 3.62
CA CYS A 118 -7.52 10.26 3.70
C CYS A 118 -6.46 11.13 4.40
N ARG A 119 -6.51 12.45 4.15
CA ARG A 119 -5.77 13.43 4.95
C ARG A 119 -6.75 14.38 5.57
N GLU A 120 -6.60 14.61 6.87
CA GLU A 120 -7.32 15.69 7.54
C GLU A 120 -6.89 17.03 6.93
N LYS A 121 -7.88 17.88 6.65
CA LYS A 121 -7.65 19.25 6.20
C LYS A 121 -8.06 20.20 7.32
N THR A 122 -7.23 21.22 7.56
CA THR A 122 -7.62 22.36 8.37
C THR A 122 -8.85 23.01 7.76
N ARG A 123 -9.84 23.34 8.59
CA ARG A 123 -11.14 23.92 8.17
C ARG A 123 -11.02 25.22 7.36
N GLU A 124 -9.89 25.91 7.47
CA GLU A 124 -9.64 27.21 6.84
C GLU A 124 -8.89 27.12 5.49
N MET A 125 -8.66 25.91 4.96
CA MET A 125 -8.07 25.68 3.63
C MET A 125 -9.13 25.44 2.54
#